data_AF-A0A2A4IU72-F1
#
_entry.id   AF-A0A2A4IU72-F1
#
_cell.length_a   1.000
_cell.length_b   1.000
_cell.length_c   1.000
_cell.angle_alpha   90.00
_cell.angle_beta   90.00
_cell.angle_gamma   90.00
#
_symmetry.space_group_name_H-M   'P 1'
#
loop_
_entity.id
_entity.type
_entity.pdbx_description
1 polymer ?
#
loop_
_entity_poly.entity_id
_entity_poly.type
_entity_poly.pdbx_seq_one_letter_code
_entity_poly.pdbx_strand_id
1 'polypeptide(L)'
;MACCDCCIGVPPIRPPISLSEQSDALRGPEMVRVSKFYKEAKNGRFLRYLHEDTRTLYETFRRGVKESNNGNCLGWREGPNKPYVWQTYNETLLRAKNFGSGLICQGLAPGQNTFV
;
A
#
# COMPACT_ATOMS: atom_id res chain seq x y z
N MET A 1 -41.61 -11.65 -24.55
CA MET A 1 -40.45 -12.19 -23.81
C MET A 1 -39.39 -11.09 -23.78
N ALA A 2 -39.45 -10.21 -22.78
CA ALA A 2 -38.59 -9.02 -22.68
C ALA A 2 -37.40 -9.33 -21.76
N CYS A 3 -36.21 -8.89 -22.19
CA CYS A 3 -34.92 -9.14 -21.55
C CYS A 3 -34.85 -8.63 -20.10
N CYS A 4 -34.16 -9.41 -19.27
CA CYS A 4 -33.79 -9.14 -17.89
C CYS A 4 -33.21 -7.75 -17.63
N ASP A 5 -33.70 -7.12 -16.55
CA ASP A 5 -33.25 -5.88 -15.88
C ASP A 5 -31.84 -5.96 -15.22
N CYS A 6 -30.89 -6.72 -15.75
CA CYS A 6 -29.61 -6.99 -15.03
C CYS A 6 -28.44 -6.03 -15.37
N CYS A 7 -28.68 -4.95 -16.13
CA CYS A 7 -27.62 -4.07 -16.65
C CYS A 7 -27.67 -2.63 -16.12
N ILE A 8 -28.03 -2.41 -14.85
CA ILE A 8 -27.85 -1.09 -14.22
C ILE A 8 -26.35 -0.89 -14.01
N GLY A 9 -25.69 -0.30 -15.02
CA GLY A 9 -24.28 0.07 -14.95
C GLY A 9 -24.02 0.93 -13.72
N VAL A 10 -23.01 0.55 -12.93
CA VAL A 10 -22.57 1.34 -11.78
C VAL A 10 -22.25 2.76 -12.28
N PRO A 11 -22.82 3.82 -11.66
CA PRO A 11 -22.56 5.18 -12.11
C PRO A 11 -21.06 5.48 -12.07
N PRO A 12 -20.52 6.23 -13.04
CA PRO A 12 -19.11 6.57 -13.08
C PRO A 12 -18.69 7.26 -11.77
N ILE A 13 -17.60 6.78 -11.17
CA ILE A 13 -17.01 7.41 -9.98
C ILE A 13 -16.55 8.80 -10.38
N ARG A 14 -17.09 9.83 -9.73
CA ARG A 14 -16.60 11.21 -9.87
C ARG A 14 -15.37 11.37 -8.98
N PRO A 15 -14.19 11.71 -9.53
CA PRO A 15 -13.02 11.95 -8.72
C PRO A 15 -13.27 13.09 -7.72
N PRO A 16 -12.90 12.95 -6.45
CA PRO A 16 -13.06 13.99 -5.44
C PRO A 16 -12.12 15.19 -5.66
N ILE A 17 -11.15 15.06 -6.57
CA ILE A 17 -10.18 16.10 -6.94
C ILE A 17 -10.05 16.16 -8.47
N SER A 18 -9.73 17.34 -9.00
CA SER A 18 -9.46 17.51 -10.43
C SER A 18 -8.27 16.66 -10.88
N LEU A 19 -8.42 15.96 -12.01
CA LEU A 19 -7.35 15.16 -12.59
C LEU A 19 -6.19 16.00 -13.14
N SER A 20 -6.44 17.26 -13.51
CA SER A 20 -5.41 18.20 -13.94
C SER A 20 -4.63 18.83 -12.78
N GLU A 21 -5.09 18.63 -11.54
CA GLU A 21 -4.53 19.30 -10.37
C GLU A 21 -4.68 18.40 -9.12
N GLN A 22 -3.91 17.30 -9.09
CA GLN A 22 -4.06 16.26 -8.05
C GLN A 22 -3.23 16.48 -6.79
N SER A 23 -2.49 17.58 -6.71
CA SER A 23 -1.62 17.93 -5.57
C SER A 23 -1.45 19.45 -5.49
N ASP A 24 -1.11 19.94 -4.30
CA ASP A 24 -0.79 21.33 -4.07
C ASP A 24 0.72 21.52 -3.97
N ALA A 25 1.26 22.59 -4.53
CA ALA A 25 2.67 22.95 -4.32
C ALA A 25 2.83 23.61 -2.94
N LEU A 26 3.78 23.13 -2.15
CA LEU A 26 4.18 23.78 -0.91
C LEU A 26 5.12 24.94 -1.25
N ARG A 27 4.96 26.10 -0.60
CA ARG A 27 5.90 27.21 -0.78
C ARG A 27 7.26 26.84 -0.16
N GLY A 28 8.32 26.90 -0.94
CA GLY A 28 9.68 26.62 -0.49
C GLY A 28 10.70 26.69 -1.64
N PRO A 29 12.00 26.62 -1.34
CA PRO A 29 13.06 26.57 -2.35
C PRO A 29 13.05 25.25 -3.15
N GLU A 30 12.51 24.19 -2.57
CA GLU A 30 12.33 22.88 -3.21
C GLU A 30 10.91 22.74 -3.78
N MET A 31 10.79 21.99 -4.89
CA MET A 31 9.49 21.65 -5.48
C MET A 31 8.82 20.50 -4.73
N VAL A 32 8.31 20.78 -3.53
CA VAL A 32 7.54 19.82 -2.73
C VAL A 32 6.06 19.90 -3.11
N ARG A 33 5.46 18.75 -3.42
CA ARG A 33 4.02 18.63 -3.70
C ARG A 33 3.35 17.80 -2.62
N VAL A 34 2.19 18.25 -2.15
CA VAL A 34 1.44 17.62 -1.07
C VAL A 34 0.06 17.15 -1.51
N SER A 35 -0.44 16.11 -0.84
CA SER A 35 -1.76 15.55 -1.11
C SER A 35 -2.87 16.55 -0.79
N LYS A 36 -3.85 16.68 -1.72
CA LYS A 36 -5.07 17.47 -1.50
C LYS A 36 -5.98 16.90 -0.41
N PHE A 37 -5.82 15.63 -0.04
CA PHE A 37 -6.64 14.98 0.98
C PHE A 37 -6.19 15.28 2.41
N TYR A 38 -4.95 15.71 2.62
CA TYR A 38 -4.45 16.05 3.95
C TYR A 38 -4.26 17.55 4.09
N LYS A 39 -5.30 18.23 4.59
CA LYS A 39 -5.37 19.70 4.67
C LYS A 39 -4.20 20.34 5.43
N GLU A 40 -3.66 19.63 6.42
CA GLU A 40 -2.57 20.13 7.25
C GLU A 40 -1.20 20.10 6.57
N ALA A 41 -1.07 19.38 5.45
CA ALA A 41 0.18 19.29 4.69
C ALA A 41 0.65 20.66 4.20
N LYS A 42 -0.28 21.59 3.93
CA LYS A 42 0.02 22.98 3.54
C LYS A 42 0.77 23.75 4.63
N ASN A 43 0.65 23.32 5.88
CA ASN A 43 1.29 23.92 7.05
C ASN A 43 2.56 23.14 7.46
N GLY A 44 3.08 22.27 6.58
CA GLY A 44 4.25 21.44 6.88
C GLY A 44 4.00 20.34 7.92
N ARG A 45 2.74 20.07 8.28
CA ARG A 45 2.39 18.93 9.14
C ARG A 45 2.13 17.73 8.23
N PHE A 46 2.77 16.60 8.51
CA PHE A 46 2.67 15.37 7.72
C PHE A 46 2.15 14.21 8.55
N LEU A 47 1.40 13.31 7.90
CA LEU A 47 0.96 12.07 8.52
C LEU A 47 2.18 11.15 8.74
N ARG A 48 2.46 10.80 9.99
CA ARG A 48 3.59 9.92 10.35
C ARG A 48 3.22 8.44 10.37
N TYR A 49 2.01 8.13 10.82
CA TYR A 49 1.45 6.79 10.89
C TYR A 49 -0.08 6.87 10.86
N LEU A 50 -0.74 5.82 10.37
CA LEU A 50 -2.20 5.71 10.39
C LEU A 50 -2.70 5.11 11.71
N HIS A 51 -1.95 4.17 12.28
CA HIS A 51 -2.24 3.55 13.57
C HIS A 51 -1.05 3.70 14.51
N GLU A 52 -1.33 3.90 15.80
CA GLU A 52 -0.27 4.13 16.80
C GLU A 52 0.68 2.94 16.96
N ASP A 53 0.18 1.73 16.69
CA ASP A 53 0.91 0.46 16.73
C ASP A 53 1.65 0.12 15.43
N THR A 54 1.60 1.00 14.43
CA THR A 54 2.28 0.82 13.14
C THR A 54 3.19 2.01 12.85
N ARG A 55 4.42 1.97 13.36
CA ARG A 55 5.44 3.01 13.17
C ARG A 55 6.54 2.61 12.18
N THR A 56 6.62 1.33 11.85
CA THR A 56 7.53 0.77 10.86
C THR A 56 6.77 0.02 9.77
N LEU A 57 7.37 -0.11 8.58
CA LEU A 57 6.79 -0.91 7.51
C LEU A 57 6.54 -2.37 7.95
N TYR A 58 7.43 -2.90 8.78
CA TYR A 58 7.31 -4.22 9.38
C TYR A 58 6.04 -4.36 10.25
N GLU A 59 5.77 -3.38 11.11
CA GLU A 59 4.55 -3.38 11.95
C GLU A 59 3.29 -3.22 11.10
N THR A 60 3.29 -2.34 10.10
CA THR A 60 2.17 -2.18 9.16
C THR A 60 1.82 -3.50 8.48
N PHE A 61 2.83 -4.25 8.00
CA PHE A 61 2.59 -5.54 7.37
C PHE A 61 2.02 -6.56 8.35
N ARG A 62 2.53 -6.64 9.58
CA ARG A 62 2.00 -7.54 10.62
C ARG A 62 0.59 -7.19 11.05
N ARG A 63 0.23 -5.90 11.08
CA ARG A 63 -1.16 -5.48 11.27
C ARG A 63 -2.03 -6.00 10.13
N GLY A 64 -1.60 -5.82 8.88
CA GLY A 64 -2.30 -6.37 7.70
C GLY A 64 -2.54 -7.88 7.80
N VAL A 65 -1.55 -8.66 8.28
CA VAL A 65 -1.72 -10.10 8.51
C VAL A 65 -2.88 -10.39 9.47
N LYS A 66 -3.00 -9.64 10.58
CA LYS A 66 -4.08 -9.82 11.56
C LYS A 66 -5.46 -9.45 11.00
N GLU A 67 -5.54 -8.33 10.30
CA GLU A 67 -6.81 -7.78 9.80
C GLU A 67 -7.34 -8.52 8.56
N SER A 68 -6.46 -9.14 7.78
CA SER A 68 -6.81 -9.73 6.48
C SER A 68 -7.55 -11.06 6.53
N ASN A 69 -7.63 -11.71 7.70
CA ASN A 69 -8.11 -13.09 7.84
C ASN A 69 -7.43 -14.06 6.83
N ASN A 70 -6.11 -13.93 6.68
CA ASN A 70 -5.30 -14.69 5.72
C ASN A 70 -5.73 -14.56 4.24
N GLY A 71 -6.30 -13.41 3.86
CA GLY A 71 -6.67 -13.12 2.47
C GLY A 71 -5.47 -12.98 1.51
N ASN A 72 -5.76 -12.60 0.27
CA ASN A 72 -4.76 -12.35 -0.76
C ASN A 72 -3.83 -11.18 -0.37
N CYS A 73 -2.52 -11.38 -0.53
CA CYS A 73 -1.49 -10.41 -0.18
C CYS A 73 -0.66 -10.00 -1.41
N LEU A 74 0.07 -10.94 -2.02
CA LEU A 74 0.89 -10.68 -3.21
C LEU A 74 0.30 -11.38 -4.42
N GLY A 75 -0.01 -10.61 -5.45
CA GLY A 75 -0.49 -11.12 -6.73
C GLY A 75 0.59 -11.05 -7.80
N TRP A 76 0.75 -12.11 -8.58
CA TRP A 76 1.57 -12.08 -9.79
C TRP A 76 0.79 -12.71 -10.96
N ARG A 77 1.16 -12.37 -12.19
CA ARG A 77 0.60 -12.99 -13.39
C ARG A 77 1.68 -13.19 -14.44
N GLU A 78 1.58 -14.28 -15.18
CA GLU A 78 2.55 -14.66 -16.20
C GLU A 78 2.51 -13.77 -17.45
N GLY A 79 1.35 -13.17 -17.74
CA GLY A 79 1.20 -12.27 -18.89
C GLY A 79 -0.08 -11.44 -18.86
N PRO A 80 -0.27 -10.53 -19.84
CA PRO A 80 -1.37 -9.55 -19.85
C PRO A 80 -2.77 -10.17 -19.74
N ASN A 81 -2.96 -11.35 -20.33
CA ASN A 81 -4.25 -12.05 -20.42
C ASN A 81 -4.37 -13.25 -19.48
N LYS A 82 -3.44 -13.42 -18.54
CA LYS A 82 -3.48 -14.50 -17.55
C LYS A 82 -4.05 -13.99 -16.22
N PRO A 83 -4.79 -14.82 -15.47
CA PRO A 83 -5.29 -14.43 -14.16
C PRO A 83 -4.14 -14.21 -13.19
N TYR A 84 -4.38 -13.39 -12.18
CA TYR A 84 -3.45 -13.28 -11.05
C TYR A 84 -3.46 -14.56 -10.22
N VAL A 85 -2.28 -15.02 -9.86
CA VAL A 85 -2.06 -16.01 -8.80
C VAL A 85 -1.68 -15.25 -7.54
N TRP A 86 -2.33 -15.59 -6.44
CA TRP A 86 -2.19 -14.88 -5.17
C TRP A 86 -1.46 -15.73 -4.14
N GLN A 87 -0.59 -15.09 -3.38
CA GLN A 87 -0.08 -15.60 -2.11
C GLN A 87 -0.87 -14.95 -0.98
N THR A 88 -1.19 -15.74 0.03
CA THR A 88 -1.87 -15.30 1.23
C THR A 88 -0.95 -14.50 2.16
N TYR A 89 -1.53 -13.71 3.07
CA TYR A 89 -0.75 -12.96 4.06
C TYR A 89 0.16 -13.85 4.90
N ASN A 90 -0.28 -15.04 5.32
CA ASN A 90 0.55 -15.95 6.11
C ASN A 90 1.71 -16.53 5.30
N GLU A 91 1.49 -16.89 4.03
CA GLU A 91 2.56 -17.36 3.14
C GLU A 91 3.60 -16.26 2.91
N THR A 92 3.15 -15.03 2.63
CA THR A 92 4.05 -13.88 2.46
C THR A 92 4.81 -13.58 3.74
N LEU A 93 4.17 -13.63 4.91
CA LEU A 93 4.82 -13.44 6.20
C LEU A 93 5.89 -14.50 6.48
N LEU A 94 5.59 -15.77 6.20
CA LEU A 94 6.56 -16.86 6.36
C LEU A 94 7.77 -16.65 5.45
N ARG A 95 7.55 -16.28 4.18
CA ARG A 95 8.63 -15.98 3.23
C ARG A 95 9.50 -14.82 3.70
N ALA A 96 8.88 -13.71 4.13
CA ALA A 96 9.59 -12.55 4.64
C ALA A 96 10.44 -12.89 5.88
N LYS A 97 9.87 -13.70 6.80
CA LYS A 97 10.59 -14.19 7.99
C LYS A 97 11.80 -15.05 7.58
N ASN A 98 11.61 -16.02 6.70
CA ASN A 98 12.68 -16.91 6.26
C ASN A 98 13.79 -16.15 5.54
N PHE A 99 13.43 -15.19 4.69
CA PHE A 99 14.38 -14.32 4.00
C PHE A 99 15.21 -13.49 5.00
N GLY A 100 14.55 -12.82 5.94
CA GLY A 100 15.22 -12.04 6.99
C GLY A 100 16.14 -12.89 7.87
N SER A 101 15.70 -14.09 8.28
CA SER A 101 16.55 -15.05 9.01
C SER A 101 17.78 -15.44 8.19
N GLY A 102 17.61 -15.67 6.88
CA GLY A 102 18.71 -15.97 5.97
C GLY A 102 19.76 -14.86 5.95
N LEU A 103 19.34 -13.59 5.83
CA LEU A 103 20.25 -12.44 5.87
C LEU A 103 21.06 -12.38 7.16
N ILE A 104 20.40 -12.60 8.30
CA ILE A 104 21.07 -12.63 9.62
C ILE A 104 22.09 -13.77 9.66
N CYS A 105 21.73 -14.97 9.19
CA CYS A 105 22.65 -16.11 9.12
C CYS A 105 23.86 -15.86 8.19
N GLN A 106 23.72 -14.99 7.19
CA GLN A 106 24.81 -14.56 6.30
C GLN A 106 25.64 -13.40 6.89
N GLY A 107 25.39 -12.99 8.13
CA GLY A 107 26.19 -11.99 8.83
C GLY A 107 25.70 -10.54 8.69
N LEU A 108 24.52 -10.30 8.09
CA LEU A 108 23.94 -8.96 8.08
C LEU A 108 23.46 -8.59 9.49
N ALA A 109 23.90 -7.44 9.99
CA ALA A 109 23.42 -6.91 11.25
C ALA A 109 21.95 -6.48 11.13
N PRO A 110 21.05 -6.87 12.04
CA PRO A 110 19.68 -6.36 12.03
C PRO A 110 19.65 -4.89 12.46
N GLY A 111 18.83 -4.07 11.79
CA GLY A 111 18.57 -2.68 12.19
C GLY A 111 18.54 -1.69 11.03
N GLN A 112 18.20 -0.44 11.33
CA GLN A 112 17.98 0.60 10.32
C GLN A 112 19.27 1.09 9.64
N ASN A 113 20.43 0.78 10.23
CA ASN A 113 21.74 1.12 9.65
C ASN A 113 22.21 0.12 8.58
N THR A 114 21.46 -0.98 8.39
CA THR A 114 21.76 -2.03 7.42
C THR A 114 20.89 -1.85 6.18
N PHE A 115 21.53 -1.71 5.03
CA PHE A 115 20.87 -1.57 3.73
C PHE A 115 20.84 -2.94 3.03
N VAL A 116 19.68 -3.35 2.53
CA VAL A 116 19.40 -4.66 1.88
C VAL A 116 18.90 -4.44 0.46
#